data_AF-A0A2D5GZ34-F1
#
_entry.id   AF-A0A2D5GZ34-F1
#
_cell.length_a   1.000
_cell.length_b   1.000
_cell.length_c   1.000
_cell.angle_alpha   90.00
_cell.angle_beta   90.00
_cell.angle_gamma   90.00
#
_symmetry.space_group_name_H-M   'P 1'
#
loop_
_entity.id
_entity.type
_entity.pdbx_description
1 polymer ?
#
loop_
_entity_poly.entity_id
_entity_poly.type
_entity_poly.pdbx_seq_one_letter_code
_entity_poly.pdbx_strand_id
1 'polypeptide(L)'
;MIAPEKNKEQVVGIPDRQKQFLEMLPEIRRHACFAFRALRTEAKEEAVAETVANVFVAYNRLMEQGKETKIYASVLTRYAVAQIRSGRKVGKSLNSNCVLSDAARQKHGLHIDRLDYCAKCGEWFEFIVEDRRTPVPDQAAFRCDFPGWLDTLSPQKRQIAEKLAVGDTTSEVAQTCKVTPGRISQIRRELDDSWQEFHGELEDCSRTTVATE
;
A
#
# COMPACT_ATOMS: atom_id res chain seq x y z
N MET A 1 -32.71 43.43 39.64
CA MET A 1 -33.43 42.21 39.21
C MET A 1 -32.45 41.34 38.44
N ILE A 2 -31.90 40.32 39.09
CA ILE A 2 -30.95 39.35 38.51
C ILE A 2 -31.79 38.10 38.23
N ALA A 3 -31.89 37.70 36.97
CA ALA A 3 -32.56 36.47 36.58
C ALA A 3 -31.70 35.27 37.03
N PRO A 4 -32.27 34.24 37.69
CA PRO A 4 -31.51 33.07 38.08
C PRO A 4 -31.21 32.18 36.88
N GLU A 5 -29.99 31.67 36.82
CA GLU A 5 -29.52 30.70 35.83
C GLU A 5 -30.41 29.46 35.81
N LYS A 6 -30.93 29.13 34.63
CA LYS A 6 -31.68 27.89 34.40
C LYS A 6 -30.75 26.70 34.55
N ASN A 7 -31.01 25.93 35.61
CA ASN A 7 -30.88 24.48 35.73
C ASN A 7 -29.67 23.81 35.07
N LYS A 8 -28.72 23.46 35.93
CA LYS A 8 -27.92 22.23 35.82
C LYS A 8 -28.86 21.02 35.81
N GLU A 9 -29.41 20.66 34.66
CA GLU A 9 -29.97 19.33 34.43
C GLU A 9 -28.82 18.31 34.38
N GLN A 10 -28.49 17.83 35.58
CA GLN A 10 -28.15 16.45 35.92
C GLN A 10 -27.44 15.61 34.85
N VAL A 11 -26.17 15.34 35.13
CA VAL A 11 -25.22 14.41 34.48
C VAL A 11 -25.64 12.92 34.62
N VAL A 12 -26.94 12.63 34.72
CA VAL A 12 -27.49 11.27 34.91
C VAL A 12 -27.73 10.56 33.55
N GLY A 13 -27.70 11.27 32.43
CA GLY A 13 -28.09 10.73 31.11
C GLY A 13 -27.02 10.03 30.27
N ILE A 14 -25.72 10.16 30.59
CA ILE A 14 -24.64 9.53 29.80
C ILE A 14 -24.48 8.02 30.10
N PRO A 15 -24.53 7.56 31.38
CA PRO A 15 -24.38 6.14 31.70
C PRO A 15 -25.52 5.28 31.15
N ASP A 16 -26.76 5.81 31.15
CA ASP A 16 -27.93 5.06 30.70
C ASP A 16 -27.92 4.86 29.18
N ARG A 17 -27.53 5.89 28.43
CA ARG A 17 -27.32 5.80 26.96
C ARG A 17 -26.25 4.79 26.59
N GLN A 18 -25.14 4.77 27.31
CA GLN A 18 -24.06 3.82 27.07
C GLN A 18 -24.51 2.39 27.39
N LYS A 19 -25.24 2.20 28.50
CA LYS A 19 -25.79 0.90 28.89
C LYS A 19 -26.74 0.33 27.84
N GLN A 20 -27.70 1.13 27.36
CA GLN A 20 -28.63 0.72 26.29
C GLN A 20 -27.89 0.31 25.01
N PHE A 21 -26.80 1.00 24.64
CA PHE A 21 -25.99 0.61 23.49
C PHE A 21 -25.26 -0.73 23.72
N LEU A 22 -24.71 -0.93 24.92
CA LEU A 22 -24.02 -2.17 25.27
C LEU A 22 -24.97 -3.38 25.25
N GLU A 23 -26.25 -3.21 25.59
CA GLU A 23 -27.27 -4.25 25.47
C GLU A 23 -27.54 -4.66 24.01
N MET A 24 -27.47 -3.71 23.07
CA MET A 24 -27.60 -3.99 21.63
C MET A 24 -26.34 -4.55 20.97
N LEU A 25 -25.17 -4.33 21.58
CA LEU A 25 -23.87 -4.63 20.98
C LEU A 25 -23.69 -6.09 20.52
N PRO A 26 -24.12 -7.12 21.29
CA PRO A 26 -24.02 -8.51 20.85
C PRO A 26 -24.80 -8.79 19.55
N GLU A 27 -25.99 -8.21 19.39
CA GLU A 27 -26.81 -8.34 18.19
C GLU A 27 -26.14 -7.68 16.98
N ILE A 28 -25.63 -6.45 17.17
CA ILE A 28 -24.90 -5.70 16.14
C ILE A 28 -23.69 -6.52 15.66
N ARG A 29 -22.88 -7.05 16.58
CA ARG A 29 -21.70 -7.86 16.24
C ARG A 29 -22.10 -9.14 15.52
N ARG A 30 -23.13 -9.86 15.98
CA ARG A 30 -23.62 -11.08 15.31
C ARG A 30 -24.02 -10.80 13.86
N HIS A 31 -24.79 -9.74 13.63
CA HIS A 31 -25.25 -9.37 12.30
C HIS A 31 -24.10 -8.90 11.39
N ALA A 32 -23.16 -8.10 11.92
CA ALA A 32 -21.96 -7.69 11.20
C ALA A 32 -21.07 -8.88 10.82
N CYS A 33 -20.78 -9.78 11.76
CA CYS A 33 -20.01 -11.00 11.53
C CYS A 33 -20.62 -11.87 10.43
N PHE A 34 -21.95 -11.98 10.39
CA PHE A 34 -22.65 -12.71 9.34
C PHE A 34 -22.60 -12.01 7.99
N ALA A 35 -22.72 -10.67 7.97
CA ALA A 35 -22.68 -9.87 6.76
C ALA A 35 -21.31 -9.86 6.08
N PHE A 36 -20.22 -9.99 6.86
CA PHE A 36 -18.83 -10.02 6.40
C PHE A 36 -18.20 -11.42 6.46
N ARG A 37 -19.01 -12.49 6.50
CA ARG A 37 -18.53 -13.87 6.62
C ARG A 37 -17.58 -14.33 5.51
N ALA A 38 -17.63 -13.68 4.34
CA ALA A 38 -16.77 -13.98 3.20
C ALA A 38 -15.41 -13.26 3.25
N LEU A 39 -15.21 -12.32 4.17
CA LEU A 39 -13.92 -11.64 4.34
C LEU A 39 -12.95 -12.52 5.13
N ARG A 40 -11.65 -12.42 4.79
CA ARG A 40 -10.55 -12.97 5.61
C ARG A 40 -10.60 -12.40 7.03
N THR A 41 -10.07 -13.13 8.00
CA THR A 41 -10.16 -12.80 9.44
C THR A 41 -9.82 -11.35 9.75
N GLU A 42 -8.64 -10.86 9.33
CA GLU A 42 -8.21 -9.47 9.56
C GLU A 42 -9.21 -8.44 8.98
N ALA A 43 -9.61 -8.62 7.72
CA ALA A 43 -10.53 -7.70 7.05
C ALA A 43 -11.95 -7.77 7.66
N LYS A 44 -12.34 -8.94 8.17
CA LYS A 44 -13.61 -9.13 8.86
C LYS A 44 -13.62 -8.41 10.20
N GLU A 45 -12.55 -8.51 10.98
CA GLU A 45 -12.43 -7.82 12.27
C GLU A 45 -12.49 -6.30 12.09
N GLU A 46 -11.74 -5.77 11.13
CA GLU A 46 -11.77 -4.36 10.75
C GLU A 46 -13.19 -3.91 10.35
N ALA A 47 -13.86 -4.67 9.47
CA ALA A 47 -15.21 -4.34 9.02
C ALA A 47 -16.25 -4.40 10.16
N VAL A 48 -16.11 -5.34 11.11
CA VAL A 48 -16.98 -5.44 12.28
C VAL A 48 -16.76 -4.25 13.21
N ALA A 49 -15.52 -3.87 13.49
CA ALA A 49 -15.19 -2.72 14.32
C ALA A 49 -15.74 -1.42 13.72
N GLU A 50 -15.53 -1.22 12.41
CA GLU A 50 -16.06 -0.09 11.66
C GLU A 50 -17.60 -0.05 11.71
N THR A 51 -18.26 -1.21 11.62
CA THR A 51 -19.72 -1.31 11.73
C THR A 51 -20.21 -0.87 13.10
N VAL A 52 -19.56 -1.33 14.18
CA VAL A 52 -19.90 -0.94 15.55
C VAL A 52 -19.74 0.57 15.74
N ALA A 53 -18.63 1.14 15.25
CA ALA A 53 -18.39 2.58 15.31
C ALA A 53 -19.49 3.37 14.57
N ASN A 54 -19.86 2.93 13.37
CA ASN A 54 -20.88 3.61 12.57
C ASN A 54 -22.27 3.55 13.23
N VAL A 55 -22.64 2.38 13.74
CA VAL A 55 -23.89 2.20 14.48
C VAL A 55 -23.92 3.06 15.74
N PHE A 56 -22.79 3.21 16.45
CA PHE A 56 -22.70 4.08 17.63
C PHE A 56 -22.90 5.56 17.28
N VAL A 57 -22.30 6.04 16.19
CA VAL A 57 -22.49 7.42 15.70
C VAL A 57 -23.96 7.66 15.33
N ALA A 58 -24.58 6.73 14.59
CA ALA A 58 -25.99 6.83 14.21
C ALA A 58 -26.92 6.78 15.43
N TYR A 59 -26.63 5.91 16.41
CA TYR A 59 -27.33 5.80 17.67
C TYR A 59 -27.32 7.12 18.45
N ASN A 60 -26.14 7.69 18.70
CA ASN A 60 -26.01 8.96 19.40
C ASN A 60 -26.78 10.08 18.69
N ARG A 61 -26.71 10.11 17.35
CA ARG A 61 -27.45 11.10 16.57
C ARG A 61 -28.97 10.95 16.69
N LEU A 62 -29.49 9.73 16.82
CA LEU A 62 -30.91 9.49 17.05
C LEU A 62 -31.35 9.87 18.47
N MET A 63 -30.51 9.59 19.47
CA MET A 63 -30.75 10.00 20.85
C MET A 63 -30.78 11.53 20.99
N GLU A 64 -29.83 12.24 20.36
CA GLU A 64 -29.81 13.71 20.30
C GLU A 64 -31.08 14.28 19.66
N GLN A 65 -31.66 13.58 18.70
CA GLN A 65 -32.89 13.97 18.01
C GLN A 65 -34.17 13.56 18.77
N GLY A 66 -34.06 12.89 19.92
CA GLY A 66 -35.21 12.38 20.68
C GLY A 66 -35.98 11.27 19.96
N LYS A 67 -35.34 10.52 19.06
CA LYS A 67 -35.97 9.47 18.24
C LYS A 67 -35.68 8.06 18.77
N GLU A 68 -35.80 7.88 20.08
CA GLU A 68 -35.43 6.64 20.77
C GLU A 68 -36.25 5.43 20.28
N THR A 69 -37.53 5.65 19.96
CA THR A 69 -38.45 4.62 19.46
C THR A 69 -38.06 4.03 18.09
N LYS A 70 -37.13 4.66 17.38
CA LYS A 70 -36.67 4.23 16.05
C LYS A 70 -35.32 3.50 16.08
N ILE A 71 -34.78 3.25 17.28
CA ILE A 71 -33.48 2.61 17.46
C ILE A 71 -33.68 1.10 17.45
N TYR A 72 -33.31 0.49 16.32
CA TYR A 72 -33.31 -0.96 16.15
C TYR A 72 -31.92 -1.41 15.69
N ALA A 73 -31.30 -2.30 16.46
CA ALA A 73 -29.95 -2.81 16.21
C ALA A 73 -29.80 -3.38 14.79
N SER A 74 -30.73 -4.23 14.36
CA SER A 74 -30.76 -4.82 13.02
C SER A 74 -30.78 -3.79 11.89
N VAL A 75 -31.63 -2.75 12.01
CA VAL A 75 -31.79 -1.69 11.00
C VAL A 75 -30.55 -0.83 10.90
N LEU A 76 -30.03 -0.36 12.04
CA LEU A 76 -28.79 0.43 12.09
C LEU A 76 -27.61 -0.35 11.51
N THR A 77 -27.47 -1.61 11.91
CA THR A 77 -26.40 -2.49 11.42
C THR A 77 -26.51 -2.70 9.92
N ARG A 78 -27.73 -2.90 9.38
CA ARG A 78 -27.95 -3.05 7.94
C ARG A 78 -27.45 -1.83 7.15
N TYR A 79 -27.77 -0.63 7.62
CA TYR A 79 -27.30 0.60 6.97
C TYR A 79 -25.79 0.77 7.10
N ALA A 80 -25.21 0.51 8.27
CA ALA A 80 -23.77 0.56 8.48
C ALA A 80 -23.02 -0.40 7.55
N VAL A 81 -23.48 -1.65 7.43
CA VAL A 81 -22.93 -2.64 6.50
C VAL A 81 -22.98 -2.13 5.05
N ALA A 82 -24.10 -1.55 4.63
CA ALA A 82 -24.24 -1.00 3.28
C ALA A 82 -23.27 0.18 3.04
N GLN A 83 -23.07 1.05 4.04
CA GLN A 83 -22.10 2.13 3.97
C GLN A 83 -20.66 1.61 3.80
N ILE A 84 -20.26 0.63 4.61
CA ILE A 84 -18.91 0.05 4.53
C ILE A 84 -18.68 -0.65 3.19
N ARG A 85 -19.68 -1.37 2.68
CA ARG A 85 -19.59 -1.99 1.34
C ARG A 85 -19.40 -0.96 0.22
N SER A 86 -19.97 0.24 0.38
CA SER A 86 -19.73 1.37 -0.53
C SER A 86 -18.41 2.12 -0.30
N GLY A 87 -17.53 1.60 0.56
CA GLY A 87 -16.23 2.21 0.88
C GLY A 87 -16.29 3.37 1.87
N ARG A 88 -17.43 3.62 2.52
CA ARG A 88 -17.58 4.66 3.54
C ARG A 88 -17.09 4.18 4.90
N LYS A 89 -16.27 5.00 5.55
CA LYS A 89 -15.79 4.81 6.93
C LYS A 89 -16.18 6.01 7.80
N VAL A 90 -16.32 5.77 9.09
CA VAL A 90 -16.59 6.76 10.12
C VAL A 90 -15.36 7.66 10.29
N GLY A 91 -15.60 8.97 10.44
CA GLY A 91 -14.53 9.94 10.72
C GLY A 91 -13.57 10.21 9.56
N LYS A 92 -13.78 9.60 8.38
CA LYS A 92 -12.95 9.82 7.19
C LYS A 92 -13.79 10.38 6.05
N SER A 93 -13.33 11.46 5.43
CA SER A 93 -13.94 11.95 4.20
C SER A 93 -13.70 10.95 3.07
N LEU A 94 -14.73 10.74 2.25
CA LEU A 94 -14.57 10.02 1.00
C LEU A 94 -13.77 10.90 0.04
N ASN A 95 -12.56 10.47 -0.31
CA ASN A 95 -11.77 11.15 -1.32
C ASN A 95 -11.61 10.25 -2.55
N SER A 96 -12.50 10.41 -3.53
CA SER A 96 -12.41 9.66 -4.79
C SER A 96 -11.21 10.04 -5.66
N ASN A 97 -10.49 11.12 -5.34
CA ASN A 97 -9.28 11.53 -6.04
C ASN A 97 -8.02 10.88 -5.43
N CYS A 98 -8.15 10.27 -4.25
CA CYS A 98 -7.07 9.49 -3.65
C CYS A 98 -7.09 8.08 -4.26
N VAL A 99 -6.12 7.79 -5.14
CA VAL A 99 -5.95 6.50 -5.84
C VAL A 99 -5.98 5.31 -4.88
N LEU A 100 -5.43 5.47 -3.67
CA LEU A 100 -5.38 4.42 -2.63
C LEU A 100 -6.71 4.22 -1.89
N SER A 101 -7.71 5.07 -2.10
CA SER A 101 -9.00 4.96 -1.40
C SER A 101 -9.90 3.90 -2.03
N ASP A 102 -10.67 3.19 -1.19
CA ASP A 102 -11.67 2.21 -1.64
C ASP A 102 -12.68 2.83 -2.61
N ALA A 103 -13.09 4.08 -2.34
CA ALA A 103 -14.03 4.80 -3.18
C ALA A 103 -13.48 5.09 -4.58
N ALA A 104 -12.21 5.50 -4.70
CA ALA A 104 -11.55 5.69 -5.99
C ALA A 104 -11.43 4.36 -6.73
N ARG A 105 -11.01 3.30 -6.02
CA ARG A 105 -10.88 1.95 -6.59
C ARG A 105 -12.19 1.42 -7.16
N GLN A 106 -13.29 1.55 -6.42
CA GLN A 106 -14.61 1.11 -6.89
C GLN A 106 -15.14 1.97 -8.04
N LYS A 107 -14.97 3.29 -7.97
CA LYS A 107 -15.48 4.22 -9.00
C LYS A 107 -14.74 4.10 -10.32
N HIS A 108 -13.42 3.96 -10.27
CA HIS A 108 -12.55 3.99 -11.45
C HIS A 108 -12.05 2.60 -11.87
N GLY A 109 -12.42 1.54 -11.15
CA GLY A 109 -11.96 0.17 -11.44
C GLY A 109 -10.47 -0.02 -11.22
N LEU A 110 -9.87 0.73 -10.28
CA LEU A 110 -8.42 0.69 -10.04
C LEU A 110 -8.05 -0.55 -9.24
N HIS A 111 -7.06 -1.28 -9.74
CA HIS A 111 -6.40 -2.36 -9.02
C HIS A 111 -5.10 -1.83 -8.42
N ILE A 112 -4.81 -2.18 -7.16
CA ILE A 112 -3.54 -1.84 -6.53
C ILE A 112 -2.80 -3.15 -6.36
N ASP A 113 -1.74 -3.29 -7.13
CA ASP A 113 -0.78 -4.35 -6.95
C ASP A 113 0.29 -3.90 -5.96
N ARG A 114 0.76 -4.88 -5.20
CA ARG A 114 1.92 -4.72 -4.34
C ARG A 114 3.16 -4.66 -5.22
N LEU A 115 3.92 -3.57 -5.15
CA LEU A 115 5.12 -3.39 -5.95
C LEU A 115 6.13 -4.53 -5.66
N ASP A 116 6.21 -4.99 -4.40
CA ASP A 116 6.98 -6.15 -3.89
C ASP A 116 6.64 -7.49 -4.54
N TYR A 117 5.56 -7.59 -5.32
CA TYR A 117 5.13 -8.85 -5.92
C TYR A 117 4.32 -8.66 -7.22
N CYS A 118 4.92 -8.11 -8.28
CA CYS A 118 4.29 -8.21 -9.61
C CYS A 118 4.51 -9.62 -10.21
N ALA A 119 3.60 -10.56 -9.89
CA ALA A 119 3.60 -11.91 -10.49
C ALA A 119 3.38 -11.92 -12.01
N LYS A 120 2.80 -10.84 -12.57
CA LYS A 120 2.56 -10.71 -14.02
C LYS A 120 3.76 -10.18 -14.79
N CYS A 121 4.62 -9.41 -14.14
CA CYS A 121 5.69 -8.70 -14.82
C CYS A 121 6.95 -9.56 -14.89
N GLY A 122 7.28 -10.35 -13.86
CA GLY A 122 8.63 -10.94 -13.76
C GLY A 122 9.75 -9.90 -13.67
N GLU A 123 9.40 -8.61 -13.75
CA GLU A 123 10.31 -7.48 -13.79
C GLU A 123 10.58 -7.03 -12.36
N TRP A 124 11.55 -7.70 -11.75
CA TRP A 124 12.30 -7.16 -10.64
C TRP A 124 12.90 -5.76 -10.94
N PHE A 125 12.89 -5.35 -12.21
CA PHE A 125 13.32 -4.06 -12.71
C PHE A 125 12.58 -2.86 -12.10
N GLU A 126 11.30 -3.00 -11.74
CA GLU A 126 10.56 -1.91 -11.08
C GLU A 126 11.07 -1.61 -9.66
N PHE A 127 11.85 -2.52 -9.05
CA PHE A 127 12.44 -2.30 -7.72
C PHE A 127 13.68 -1.41 -7.72
N ILE A 128 14.42 -1.35 -8.84
CA ILE A 128 15.78 -0.82 -8.85
C ILE A 128 15.80 0.72 -8.74
N VAL A 129 14.72 1.42 -9.09
CA VAL A 129 14.81 2.85 -9.49
C VAL A 129 13.78 3.77 -8.84
N GLU A 130 13.43 3.56 -7.56
CA GLU A 130 12.86 4.67 -6.77
C GLU A 130 13.94 5.34 -5.91
N ASP A 131 14.92 5.98 -6.57
CA ASP A 131 15.86 6.87 -5.90
C ASP A 131 15.45 8.34 -6.08
N ARG A 132 15.17 9.04 -4.97
CA ARG A 132 14.86 10.48 -4.99
C ARG A 132 16.09 11.37 -5.20
N ARG A 133 17.30 10.79 -5.19
CA ARG A 133 18.56 11.53 -5.37
C ARG A 133 18.99 11.60 -6.83
N THR A 134 18.63 10.59 -7.63
CA THR A 134 18.95 10.55 -9.05
C THR A 134 17.95 11.40 -9.85
N PRO A 135 18.39 12.33 -10.73
CA PRO A 135 17.50 13.12 -11.58
C PRO A 135 16.59 12.27 -12.48
N VAL A 136 15.39 12.78 -12.79
CA VAL A 136 14.40 12.08 -13.64
C VAL A 136 14.95 11.65 -15.01
N PRO A 137 15.75 12.47 -15.73
CA PRO A 137 16.33 12.04 -17.00
C PRO A 137 17.23 10.81 -16.87
N ASP A 138 18.06 10.75 -15.82
CA ASP A 138 19.00 9.65 -15.60
C ASP A 138 18.26 8.37 -15.20
N GLN A 139 17.20 8.50 -14.40
CA GLN A 139 16.30 7.38 -14.11
C GLN A 139 15.64 6.84 -15.38
N ALA A 140 15.18 7.72 -16.28
CA ALA A 140 14.56 7.33 -17.52
C ALA A 140 15.56 6.65 -18.48
N ALA A 141 16.76 7.20 -18.62
CA ALA A 141 17.84 6.61 -19.43
C ALA A 141 18.20 5.22 -18.92
N PHE A 142 18.45 5.07 -17.61
CA PHE A 142 18.73 3.76 -17.00
C PHE A 142 17.58 2.76 -17.24
N ARG A 143 16.32 3.20 -17.19
CA ARG A 143 15.15 2.35 -17.48
C ARG A 143 15.09 1.84 -18.91
N CYS A 144 15.64 2.58 -19.86
CA CYS A 144 15.71 2.16 -21.26
C CYS A 144 16.95 1.30 -21.53
N ASP A 145 18.10 1.70 -20.98
CA ASP A 145 19.40 1.17 -21.36
C ASP A 145 19.72 -0.14 -20.63
N PHE A 146 19.33 -0.26 -19.35
CA PHE A 146 19.66 -1.44 -18.54
C PHE A 146 19.05 -2.75 -19.04
N PRO A 147 17.77 -2.82 -19.46
CA PRO A 147 17.23 -4.03 -20.08
C PRO A 147 17.96 -4.38 -21.39
N GLY A 148 18.27 -3.36 -22.21
CA GLY A 148 19.02 -3.54 -23.45
C GLY A 148 20.42 -4.11 -23.20
N TRP A 149 21.12 -3.62 -22.18
CA TRP A 149 22.41 -4.17 -21.76
C TRP A 149 22.30 -5.59 -21.22
N LEU A 150 21.31 -5.90 -20.38
CA LEU A 150 21.12 -7.26 -19.85
C LEU A 150 20.92 -8.30 -20.95
N ASP A 151 20.28 -7.92 -22.06
CA ASP A 151 20.09 -8.78 -23.23
C ASP A 151 21.40 -9.07 -23.98
N THR A 152 22.45 -8.26 -23.80
CA THR A 152 23.78 -8.52 -24.35
C THR A 152 24.60 -9.53 -23.54
N LEU A 153 24.24 -9.76 -22.27
CA LEU A 153 24.99 -10.63 -21.36
C LEU A 153 24.72 -12.11 -21.63
N SER A 154 25.71 -12.95 -21.30
CA SER A 154 25.50 -14.39 -21.28
C SER A 154 24.44 -14.77 -20.23
N PRO A 155 23.69 -15.88 -20.41
CA PRO A 155 22.62 -16.26 -19.48
C PRO A 155 23.08 -16.34 -18.01
N GLN A 156 24.31 -16.80 -17.79
CA GLN A 156 24.88 -16.89 -16.44
C GLN A 156 25.21 -15.51 -15.85
N LYS A 157 25.79 -14.60 -16.64
CA LYS A 157 26.10 -13.24 -16.19
C LYS A 157 24.83 -12.42 -15.96
N ARG A 158 23.85 -12.56 -16.84
CA ARG A 158 22.51 -11.97 -16.69
C ARG A 158 21.87 -12.39 -15.37
N GLN A 159 21.81 -13.69 -15.08
CA GLN A 159 21.23 -14.19 -13.82
C GLN A 159 21.95 -13.63 -12.58
N ILE A 160 23.28 -13.48 -12.64
CA ILE A 160 24.06 -12.87 -11.55
C ILE A 160 23.76 -11.38 -11.41
N ALA A 161 23.72 -10.64 -12.53
CA ALA A 161 23.41 -9.21 -12.55
C ALA A 161 22.01 -8.92 -11.99
N GLU A 162 21.00 -9.70 -12.42
CA GLU A 162 19.62 -9.58 -11.94
C GLU A 162 19.55 -9.75 -10.41
N LYS A 163 20.17 -10.81 -9.88
CA LYS A 163 20.17 -11.08 -8.44
C LYS A 163 20.87 -10.00 -7.62
N LEU A 164 22.03 -9.54 -8.09
CA LEU A 164 22.78 -8.48 -7.42
C LEU A 164 22.00 -7.17 -7.40
N ALA A 165 21.28 -6.84 -8.47
CA ALA A 165 20.53 -5.61 -8.57
C ALA A 165 19.18 -5.65 -7.83
N VAL A 166 18.64 -6.84 -7.52
CA VAL A 166 17.58 -7.02 -6.49
C VAL A 166 18.11 -6.74 -5.07
N GLY A 167 19.42 -6.84 -4.87
CA GLY A 167 20.07 -6.64 -3.56
C GLY A 167 20.52 -7.92 -2.87
N ASP A 168 20.51 -9.07 -3.54
CA ASP A 168 21.07 -10.32 -3.00
C ASP A 168 22.56 -10.11 -2.65
N THR A 169 23.00 -10.64 -1.51
CA THR A 169 24.41 -10.56 -1.09
C THR A 169 25.30 -11.44 -1.98
N THR A 170 26.59 -11.10 -2.06
CA THR A 170 27.60 -11.89 -2.80
C THR A 170 27.58 -13.37 -2.43
N SER A 171 27.33 -13.71 -1.17
CA SER A 171 27.27 -15.09 -0.68
C SER A 171 26.02 -15.83 -1.16
N GLU A 172 24.85 -15.17 -1.15
CA GLU A 172 23.58 -15.73 -1.62
C GLU A 172 23.60 -15.97 -3.13
N VAL A 173 24.15 -15.02 -3.89
CA VAL A 173 24.32 -15.16 -5.34
C VAL A 173 25.32 -16.27 -5.66
N ALA A 174 26.45 -16.35 -4.95
CA ALA A 174 27.43 -17.42 -5.11
C ALA A 174 26.82 -18.82 -4.90
N GLN A 175 26.04 -18.99 -3.82
CA GLN A 175 25.35 -20.24 -3.53
C GLN A 175 24.32 -20.59 -4.61
N THR A 176 23.53 -19.61 -5.07
CA THR A 176 22.47 -19.85 -6.05
C THR A 176 23.03 -20.16 -7.45
N CYS A 177 24.05 -19.40 -7.87
CA CYS A 177 24.68 -19.52 -9.17
C CYS A 177 25.80 -20.57 -9.20
N LYS A 178 26.03 -21.29 -8.09
CA LYS A 178 27.03 -22.36 -7.93
C LYS A 178 28.44 -21.94 -8.33
N VAL A 179 28.84 -20.74 -7.91
CA VAL A 179 30.19 -20.19 -8.11
C VAL A 179 30.77 -19.75 -6.78
N THR A 180 32.08 -19.53 -6.73
CA THR A 180 32.71 -19.03 -5.49
C THR A 180 32.37 -17.55 -5.26
N PRO A 181 32.29 -17.08 -4.01
CA PRO A 181 32.12 -15.65 -3.72
C PRO A 181 33.18 -14.77 -4.39
N GLY A 182 34.43 -15.24 -4.46
CA GLY A 182 35.51 -14.55 -5.17
C GLY A 182 35.24 -14.41 -6.68
N ARG A 183 34.62 -15.40 -7.31
CA ARG A 183 34.21 -15.30 -8.72
C ARG A 183 33.09 -14.29 -8.92
N ILE A 184 32.12 -14.19 -8.00
CA ILE A 184 31.09 -13.14 -8.04
C ILE A 184 31.74 -11.75 -7.97
N SER A 185 32.73 -11.53 -7.09
CA SER A 185 33.45 -10.25 -7.04
C SER A 185 34.25 -9.93 -8.30
N GLN A 186 34.72 -10.94 -9.04
CA GLN A 186 35.30 -10.72 -10.38
C GLN A 186 34.21 -10.36 -11.39
N ILE A 187 33.10 -11.10 -11.41
CA ILE A 187 31.98 -10.85 -12.31
C ILE A 187 31.38 -9.45 -12.10
N ARG A 188 31.33 -8.94 -10.87
CA ARG A 188 30.89 -7.55 -10.60
C ARG A 188 31.72 -6.51 -11.35
N ARG A 189 33.04 -6.71 -11.45
CA ARG A 189 33.93 -5.85 -12.25
C ARG A 189 33.72 -6.05 -13.74
N GLU A 190 33.62 -7.31 -14.19
CA GLU A 190 33.33 -7.61 -15.59
C GLU A 190 31.98 -7.04 -16.05
N LEU A 191 30.99 -6.95 -15.17
CA LEU A 191 29.69 -6.33 -15.45
C LEU A 191 29.80 -4.80 -15.51
N ASP A 192 30.56 -4.19 -14.60
CA ASP A 192 30.84 -2.75 -14.62
C ASP A 192 31.56 -2.35 -15.92
N ASP A 193 32.64 -3.06 -16.28
CA ASP A 193 33.37 -2.84 -17.53
C ASP A 193 32.45 -2.97 -18.76
N SER A 194 31.59 -3.99 -18.78
CA SER A 194 30.63 -4.22 -19.86
C SER A 194 29.53 -3.15 -19.93
N TRP A 195 29.13 -2.58 -18.80
CA TRP A 195 28.18 -1.49 -18.75
C TRP A 195 28.79 -0.20 -19.33
N GLN A 196 30.04 0.10 -18.99
CA GLN A 196 30.76 1.23 -19.57
C GLN A 196 30.98 1.07 -21.08
N GLU A 197 31.29 -0.15 -21.54
CA GLU A 197 31.40 -0.48 -22.96
C GLU A 197 30.06 -0.28 -23.69
N PHE A 198 28.94 -0.66 -23.08
CA PHE A 198 27.60 -0.48 -23.64
C PHE A 198 27.22 0.99 -23.87
N HIS A 199 27.68 1.89 -22.99
CA HIS A 199 27.50 3.33 -23.15
C HIS A 199 28.55 4.01 -24.02
N GLY A 200 29.54 3.26 -24.54
CA GLY A 200 30.59 3.80 -25.40
C GLY A 200 31.67 4.60 -24.65
N GLU A 201 31.78 4.48 -23.33
CA GLU A 201 32.77 5.23 -22.52
C GLU A 201 34.20 4.66 -22.60
N LEU A 202 34.43 3.63 -23.44
CA LEU A 202 35.75 3.02 -23.68
C LEU A 202 36.36 3.32 -25.07
N GLU A 203 35.86 4.33 -25.79
CA GLU A 203 36.53 4.86 -26.98
C GLU A 203 36.81 6.37 -26.88
N ASP A 204 37.87 6.78 -26.16
CA ASP A 204 38.81 7.81 -26.63
C ASP A 204 40.03 8.00 -25.69
N CYS A 205 40.97 7.06 -25.67
CA CYS A 205 42.31 7.29 -25.09
C CYS A 205 43.46 7.04 -26.09
N SER A 206 43.16 7.00 -27.40
CA SER A 206 44.16 6.69 -28.43
C SER A 206 44.17 7.62 -29.65
N ARG A 207 43.48 8.78 -29.62
CA ARG A 207 43.40 9.71 -30.78
C ARG A 207 44.04 11.09 -30.65
N THR A 208 44.93 11.34 -29.69
CA THR A 208 45.65 12.65 -29.59
C THR A 208 47.17 12.53 -29.64
N THR A 209 47.71 11.65 -30.49
CA THR A 209 49.10 11.79 -30.95
C THR A 209 49.13 11.74 -32.48
N VAL A 210 48.64 12.80 -33.11
CA VAL A 210 48.98 13.11 -34.50
C VAL A 210 49.91 14.33 -34.49
N ALA A 211 51.08 14.09 -35.06
CA ALA A 211 52.24 14.95 -35.23
C ALA A 211 51.96 16.41 -35.62
N THR A 212 52.60 17.32 -34.90
CA THR A 212 53.15 18.56 -35.46
C THR A 212 54.54 18.27 -36.00
N GLU A 213 54.70 18.33 -37.32
CA GLU A 213 55.83 18.93 -38.07
C GLU A 213 55.52 18.93 -39.57
#